data_AF-A0A7Y5LZ08-F1
#
_entry.id   AF-A0A7Y5LZ08-F1
#
_cell.length_a   1.000
_cell.length_b   1.000
_cell.length_c   1.000
_cell.angle_alpha   90.00
_cell.angle_beta   90.00
_cell.angle_gamma   90.00
#
_symmetry.space_group_name_H-M   'P 1'
#
loop_
_entity.id
_entity.type
_entity.pdbx_description
1 polymer ?
#
loop_
_entity_poly.entity_id
_entity_poly.type
_entity_poly.pdbx_seq_one_letter_code
_entity_poly.pdbx_strand_id
1 'polypeptide(L)'
;MSIRPRFAVLAFVALALLHLPAGPRWIATAPAEEPPEVAGKPFPVDRTQKLIEEGAVWTVEGRIRIPKGVEISLFRNCIVRAKGSGPAVIEVEGGLDAIGVLERETIFENVTVEPRAKFERIHMDMVIFRGGGGIRTPADAPADGYVLIENIDFVKGAVFDVHFQKGSVELSSMCADGNTAIRSSSAEGSKGNKVRVFVRGCHQEPRHRCSPHGGRVGLVGGLVVDGGDDITVQLSRIGGRLAAVRNWGQKLIFDGNKINSDRLELSHAEPGMFQKVQCAKLDVYSGKVSASAPAKKGVKDTFTMDRCWFKGVTDPKKVFEEVILDGADEPEKNGVRVQLPKINERPLELAGEIDR
;
A
#
# COMPACT_ATOMS: atom_id res chain seq x y z
N MET A 1 -2.06 -67.60 -36.54
CA MET A 1 -2.09 -66.86 -37.82
C MET A 1 -3.50 -66.36 -38.06
N SER A 2 -3.75 -65.07 -37.84
CA SER A 2 -4.95 -64.39 -38.31
C SER A 2 -4.64 -62.91 -38.45
N ILE A 3 -5.16 -62.35 -39.54
CA ILE A 3 -4.75 -61.13 -40.21
C ILE A 3 -5.53 -59.94 -39.61
N ARG A 4 -4.85 -58.79 -39.48
CA ARG A 4 -5.40 -57.51 -39.01
C ARG A 4 -6.57 -57.03 -39.89
N PRO A 5 -7.38 -56.09 -39.39
CA PRO A 5 -7.31 -54.78 -40.03
C PRO A 5 -7.07 -53.64 -39.05
N ARG A 6 -6.20 -52.74 -39.51
CA ARG A 6 -5.92 -51.42 -38.95
C ARG A 6 -7.14 -50.53 -39.21
N PHE A 7 -7.77 -50.00 -38.16
CA PHE A 7 -8.66 -48.86 -38.30
C PHE A 7 -7.93 -47.58 -37.89
N ALA A 8 -7.91 -46.65 -38.83
CA ALA A 8 -7.44 -45.29 -38.70
C ALA A 8 -8.36 -44.51 -37.75
N VAL A 9 -7.78 -43.86 -36.75
CA VAL A 9 -8.45 -42.79 -36.00
C VAL A 9 -7.89 -41.49 -36.55
N LEU A 10 -8.66 -40.90 -37.47
CA LEU A 10 -8.38 -39.63 -38.12
C LEU A 10 -9.53 -38.68 -37.77
N ALA A 11 -9.16 -37.50 -37.27
CA ALA A 11 -9.90 -36.24 -37.27
C ALA A 11 -11.31 -36.18 -36.65
N PHE A 12 -11.37 -35.61 -35.44
CA PHE A 12 -12.45 -34.69 -35.04
C PHE A 12 -11.84 -33.53 -34.25
N VAL A 13 -11.16 -32.61 -34.96
CA VAL A 13 -10.97 -31.23 -34.50
C VAL A 13 -12.05 -30.42 -35.20
N ALA A 14 -13.24 -30.40 -34.61
CA ALA A 14 -14.37 -29.62 -35.08
C ALA A 14 -14.54 -28.39 -34.18
N LEU A 15 -14.05 -27.26 -34.69
CA LEU A 15 -14.76 -25.99 -34.73
C LEU A 15 -15.50 -25.54 -33.44
N ALA A 16 -14.73 -25.08 -32.45
CA ALA A 16 -15.22 -24.17 -31.41
C ALA A 16 -14.42 -22.86 -31.50
N LEU A 17 -14.51 -22.19 -32.65
CA LEU A 17 -14.03 -20.83 -32.86
C LEU A 17 -15.23 -20.00 -33.31
N LEU A 18 -15.33 -18.79 -32.73
CA LEU A 18 -16.28 -17.72 -33.03
C LEU A 18 -17.58 -17.72 -32.21
N HIS A 19 -17.47 -17.52 -30.89
CA HIS A 19 -18.36 -16.63 -30.12
C HIS A 19 -17.51 -15.99 -29.00
N LEU A 20 -16.49 -15.22 -29.40
CA LEU A 20 -15.88 -14.27 -28.47
C LEU A 20 -16.90 -13.17 -28.22
N PRO A 21 -17.25 -12.85 -26.96
CA PRO A 21 -18.05 -11.67 -26.68
C PRO A 21 -17.34 -10.48 -27.30
N ALA A 22 -18.08 -9.64 -28.03
CA ALA A 22 -17.57 -8.38 -28.52
C ALA A 22 -16.88 -7.68 -27.35
N GLY A 23 -15.55 -7.56 -27.43
CA GLY A 23 -14.77 -6.85 -26.42
C GLY A 23 -15.33 -5.45 -26.24
N PRO A 24 -15.13 -4.82 -25.07
CA PRO A 24 -15.60 -3.46 -24.85
C PRO A 24 -15.14 -2.59 -26.02
N ARG A 25 -16.11 -2.03 -26.76
CA ARG A 25 -15.84 -1.00 -27.76
C ARG A 25 -15.22 0.16 -26.99
N TRP A 26 -13.92 0.33 -27.14
CA TRP A 26 -13.22 1.53 -26.72
C TRP A 26 -13.84 2.70 -27.50
N ILE A 27 -14.76 3.41 -26.87
CA ILE A 27 -15.22 4.70 -27.36
C ILE A 27 -13.97 5.58 -27.32
N ALA A 28 -13.50 6.02 -28.49
CA ALA A 28 -12.47 7.03 -28.57
C ALA A 28 -12.97 8.25 -27.78
N THR A 29 -12.42 8.45 -26.59
CA THR A 29 -12.65 9.65 -25.80
C THR A 29 -12.26 10.83 -26.67
N ALA A 30 -13.16 11.79 -26.86
CA ALA A 30 -12.84 13.04 -27.52
C ALA A 30 -11.54 13.61 -26.91
N PRO A 31 -10.66 14.24 -27.72
CA PRO A 31 -9.44 14.84 -27.18
C PRO A 31 -9.83 15.77 -26.03
N ALA A 32 -9.28 15.49 -24.85
CA ALA A 32 -9.54 16.28 -23.66
C ALA A 32 -9.19 17.73 -23.99
N GLU A 33 -10.17 18.61 -23.82
CA GLU A 33 -10.00 20.06 -23.93
C GLU A 33 -8.79 20.47 -23.07
N GLU A 34 -7.85 21.23 -23.67
CA GLU A 34 -6.63 21.62 -22.97
C GLU A 34 -7.03 22.41 -21.70
N PRO A 35 -6.56 21.99 -20.52
CA PRO A 35 -6.92 22.68 -19.29
C PRO A 35 -6.43 24.14 -19.35
N PRO A 36 -7.20 25.09 -18.80
CA PRO A 36 -6.86 26.51 -18.84
C PRO A 36 -5.45 26.75 -18.26
N GLU A 37 -4.72 27.68 -18.87
CA GLU A 37 -3.36 28.03 -18.47
C GLU A 37 -3.33 28.45 -16.99
N VAL A 38 -2.65 27.68 -16.16
CA VAL A 38 -2.59 27.93 -14.72
C VAL A 38 -1.56 29.02 -14.45
N ALA A 39 -2.01 30.19 -14.00
CA ALA A 39 -1.13 31.22 -13.47
C ALA A 39 -0.38 30.68 -12.22
N GLY A 40 0.93 30.49 -12.33
CA GLY A 40 1.78 30.03 -11.23
C GLY A 40 3.26 30.19 -11.54
N LYS A 41 4.11 30.19 -10.51
CA LYS A 41 5.57 30.30 -10.63
C LYS A 41 6.17 28.90 -10.86
N PRO A 42 7.22 28.72 -11.69
CA PRO A 42 7.90 27.42 -11.78
C PRO A 42 8.37 26.94 -10.40
N PHE A 43 8.14 25.65 -10.11
CA PHE A 43 8.59 25.04 -8.86
C PHE A 43 10.12 25.09 -8.79
N PRO A 44 10.71 25.68 -7.74
CA PRO A 44 12.14 25.94 -7.71
C PRO A 44 12.92 24.71 -7.20
N VAL A 45 14.04 24.43 -7.84
CA VAL A 45 14.88 23.24 -7.56
C VAL A 45 16.38 23.52 -7.55
N ASP A 46 16.77 24.77 -7.80
CA ASP A 46 18.16 25.20 -8.03
C ASP A 46 18.97 25.36 -6.74
N ARG A 47 18.30 25.67 -5.63
CA ARG A 47 18.93 25.90 -4.33
C ARG A 47 17.98 25.60 -3.18
N THR A 48 18.56 25.34 -2.01
CA THR A 48 17.82 25.15 -0.77
C THR A 48 17.00 26.39 -0.45
N GLN A 49 15.69 26.21 -0.25
CA GLN A 49 14.80 27.32 0.05
C GLN A 49 13.49 26.87 0.68
N LYS A 50 12.83 27.83 1.35
CA LYS A 50 11.53 27.67 1.96
C LYS A 50 10.48 28.44 1.16
N LEU A 51 9.45 27.75 0.71
CA LEU A 51 8.29 28.31 0.02
C LEU A 51 7.22 28.59 1.07
N ILE A 52 7.19 29.83 1.57
CA ILE A 52 6.35 30.26 2.70
C ILE A 52 5.21 31.22 2.29
N GLU A 53 5.11 31.54 1.00
CA GLU A 53 4.09 32.43 0.46
C GLU A 53 2.73 31.70 0.46
N GLU A 54 1.86 32.05 1.41
CA GLU A 54 0.56 31.41 1.59
C GLU A 54 -0.30 31.57 0.34
N GLY A 55 -0.90 30.47 -0.15
CA GLY A 55 -1.70 30.47 -1.37
C GLY A 55 -0.88 30.50 -2.67
N ALA A 56 0.45 30.49 -2.60
CA ALA A 56 1.28 30.46 -3.80
C ALA A 56 1.05 29.18 -4.60
N VAL A 57 0.91 29.36 -5.91
CA VAL A 57 0.80 28.27 -6.88
C VAL A 57 2.14 28.08 -7.57
N TRP A 58 2.71 26.90 -7.38
CA TRP A 58 3.93 26.42 -8.01
C TRP A 58 3.59 25.43 -9.12
N THR A 59 4.14 25.62 -10.30
CA THR A 59 3.88 24.77 -11.46
C THR A 59 5.04 23.83 -11.73
N VAL A 60 4.72 22.56 -11.99
CA VAL A 60 5.68 21.54 -12.42
C VAL A 60 5.35 21.17 -13.87
N GLU A 61 6.28 21.43 -14.78
CA GLU A 61 6.16 21.10 -16.19
C GLU A 61 7.19 20.02 -16.55
N GLY A 62 6.72 18.87 -17.03
CA GLY A 62 7.58 17.72 -17.28
C GLY A 62 8.24 17.17 -16.00
N ARG A 63 9.52 16.79 -16.10
CA ARG A 63 10.28 16.21 -14.99
C ARG A 63 11.30 17.23 -14.49
N ILE A 64 11.19 17.63 -13.23
CA ILE A 64 12.16 18.49 -12.54
C ILE A 64 12.86 17.69 -11.45
N ARG A 65 14.06 18.10 -11.05
CA ARG A 65 14.86 17.37 -10.07
C ARG A 65 15.36 18.28 -8.96
N ILE A 66 15.10 17.88 -7.72
CA ILE A 66 15.76 18.42 -6.52
C ILE A 66 17.08 17.67 -6.36
N PRO A 67 18.23 18.29 -6.68
CA PRO A 67 19.51 17.60 -6.67
C PRO A 67 19.98 17.31 -5.25
N LYS A 68 20.94 16.40 -5.12
CA LYS A 68 21.60 16.12 -3.84
C LYS A 68 22.16 17.41 -3.19
N GLY A 69 21.98 17.55 -1.89
CA GLY A 69 22.41 18.74 -1.13
C GLY A 69 21.49 19.96 -1.26
N VAL A 70 20.39 19.85 -2.02
CA VAL A 70 19.33 20.87 -2.07
C VAL A 70 18.11 20.36 -1.30
N GLU A 71 17.55 21.24 -0.47
CA GLU A 71 16.32 20.97 0.28
C GLU A 71 15.25 22.02 -0.05
N ILE A 72 14.08 21.56 -0.50
CA ILE A 72 12.93 22.42 -0.74
C ILE A 72 11.89 22.16 0.34
N SER A 73 11.51 23.19 1.07
CA SER A 73 10.47 23.10 2.11
C SER A 73 9.25 23.94 1.73
N LEU A 74 8.10 23.31 1.55
CA LEU A 74 6.81 23.98 1.34
C LEU A 74 6.08 24.12 2.66
N PHE A 75 5.48 25.29 2.88
CA PHE A 75 4.71 25.56 4.08
C PHE A 75 3.32 26.10 3.74
N ARG A 76 2.31 25.63 4.49
CA ARG A 76 0.97 26.20 4.67
C ARG A 76 0.28 26.72 3.41
N ASN A 77 -0.74 25.99 2.93
CA ASN A 77 -1.60 26.41 1.82
C ASN A 77 -0.83 26.71 0.52
N CYS A 78 0.37 26.14 0.33
CA CYS A 78 1.03 26.13 -0.96
C CYS A 78 0.35 25.10 -1.87
N ILE A 79 0.23 25.42 -3.16
CA ILE A 79 -0.32 24.51 -4.17
C ILE A 79 0.77 24.20 -5.18
N VAL A 80 1.04 22.92 -5.41
CA VAL A 80 1.94 22.42 -6.45
C VAL A 80 1.11 21.71 -7.50
N ARG A 81 1.08 22.24 -8.73
CA ARG A 81 0.20 21.75 -9.80
C ARG A 81 0.99 21.39 -11.06
N ALA A 82 0.54 20.35 -11.75
CA ALA A 82 1.01 20.04 -13.10
C ALA A 82 0.73 21.19 -14.08
N LYS A 83 1.69 21.46 -14.97
CA LYS A 83 1.52 22.37 -16.09
C LYS A 83 1.78 21.63 -17.40
N GLY A 84 0.91 21.87 -18.38
CA GLY A 84 0.91 21.17 -19.66
C GLY A 84 0.19 19.81 -19.62
N SER A 85 0.19 19.12 -20.76
CA SER A 85 -0.47 17.81 -20.95
C SER A 85 0.43 16.62 -20.59
N GLY A 86 1.73 16.85 -20.42
CA GLY A 86 2.71 15.83 -20.06
C GLY A 86 2.71 15.46 -18.56
N PRO A 87 3.41 14.38 -18.18
CA PRO A 87 3.54 14.01 -16.77
C PRO A 87 4.37 15.04 -16.00
N ALA A 88 3.79 15.59 -14.92
CA ALA A 88 4.48 16.46 -13.98
C ALA A 88 5.12 15.66 -12.84
N VAL A 89 6.44 15.64 -12.77
CA VAL A 89 7.21 14.80 -11.84
C VAL A 89 8.29 15.61 -11.15
N ILE A 90 8.35 15.48 -9.82
CA ILE A 90 9.43 16.00 -8.97
C ILE A 90 10.31 14.81 -8.58
N GLU A 91 11.48 14.71 -9.22
CA GLU A 91 12.53 13.76 -8.88
C GLU A 91 13.30 14.24 -7.64
N VAL A 92 13.38 13.43 -6.58
CA VAL A 92 14.03 13.83 -5.32
C VAL A 92 15.33 13.07 -5.11
N GLU A 93 16.48 13.75 -5.20
CA GLU A 93 17.80 13.27 -4.74
C GLU A 93 18.24 13.96 -3.43
N GLY A 94 17.85 15.23 -3.23
CA GLY A 94 18.07 15.96 -1.98
C GLY A 94 16.94 15.75 -0.98
N GLY A 95 16.46 16.85 -0.40
CA GLY A 95 15.35 16.88 0.55
C GLY A 95 14.09 17.53 -0.02
N LEU A 96 12.92 16.94 0.25
CA LEU A 96 11.63 17.57 0.00
C LEU A 96 10.77 17.50 1.26
N ASP A 97 10.48 18.68 1.82
CA ASP A 97 9.60 18.86 2.96
C ASP A 97 8.32 19.56 2.50
N ALA A 98 7.15 19.06 2.86
CA ALA A 98 5.88 19.76 2.65
C ALA A 98 5.04 19.70 3.92
N ILE A 99 4.83 20.84 4.55
CA ILE A 99 4.26 20.93 5.89
C ILE A 99 3.07 21.91 5.87
N GLY A 100 1.87 21.34 5.90
CA GLY A 100 0.64 22.08 6.12
C GLY A 100 0.39 22.37 7.60
N VAL A 101 -0.73 23.01 7.88
CA VAL A 101 -1.35 23.04 9.21
C VAL A 101 -2.85 22.80 9.02
N LEU A 102 -3.58 22.53 10.11
CA LEU A 102 -5.02 22.31 10.06
C LEU A 102 -5.72 23.47 9.32
N GLU A 103 -6.62 23.15 8.39
CA GLU A 103 -7.32 24.10 7.48
C GLU A 103 -6.45 24.82 6.46
N ARG A 104 -5.15 24.52 6.40
CA ARG A 104 -4.16 25.13 5.49
C ARG A 104 -3.16 24.08 5.02
N GLU A 105 -3.69 23.00 4.46
CA GLU A 105 -2.93 21.89 3.93
C GLU A 105 -2.08 22.32 2.72
N THR A 106 -0.96 21.63 2.49
CA THR A 106 -0.23 21.78 1.22
C THR A 106 -0.87 20.86 0.18
N ILE A 107 -1.12 21.33 -1.03
CA ILE A 107 -1.85 20.55 -2.05
C ILE A 107 -0.92 20.22 -3.22
N PHE A 108 -0.86 18.95 -3.60
CA PHE A 108 -0.24 18.46 -4.82
C PHE A 108 -1.33 18.00 -5.81
N GLU A 109 -1.39 18.60 -7.00
CA GLU A 109 -2.43 18.35 -7.98
C GLU A 109 -1.88 17.81 -9.30
N ASN A 110 -2.21 16.56 -9.62
CA ASN A 110 -1.68 15.88 -10.81
C ASN A 110 -0.13 15.79 -10.83
N VAL A 111 0.51 15.89 -9.68
CA VAL A 111 1.97 15.86 -9.53
C VAL A 111 2.41 14.55 -8.89
N THR A 112 3.45 13.97 -9.46
CA THR A 112 4.14 12.82 -8.88
C THR A 112 5.40 13.27 -8.16
N VAL A 113 5.61 12.83 -6.93
CA VAL A 113 6.90 12.88 -6.25
C VAL A 113 7.59 11.52 -6.40
N GLU A 114 8.80 11.54 -6.94
CA GLU A 114 9.54 10.33 -7.31
C GLU A 114 10.91 10.32 -6.60
N PRO A 115 11.06 9.56 -5.49
CA PRO A 115 12.38 9.38 -4.89
C PRO A 115 13.33 8.71 -5.88
N ARG A 116 14.53 9.26 -5.98
CA ARG A 116 15.60 8.68 -6.79
C ARG A 116 16.29 7.54 -6.05
N ALA A 117 17.12 6.78 -6.77
CA ALA A 117 17.82 5.61 -6.24
C ALA A 117 18.55 5.88 -4.91
N LYS A 118 19.07 7.10 -4.73
CA LYS A 118 19.56 7.60 -3.44
C LYS A 118 18.96 8.98 -3.22
N PHE A 119 18.31 9.17 -2.07
CA PHE A 119 17.75 10.46 -1.69
C PHE A 119 17.93 10.70 -0.20
N GLU A 120 17.90 11.97 0.23
CA GLU A 120 18.11 12.31 1.64
C GLU A 120 16.83 12.07 2.44
N ARG A 121 15.76 12.79 2.12
CA ARG A 121 14.49 12.72 2.84
C ARG A 121 13.32 13.22 2.01
N ILE A 122 12.18 12.56 2.16
CA ILE A 122 10.87 13.11 1.79
C ILE A 122 10.05 13.13 3.07
N HIS A 123 9.65 14.32 3.51
CA HIS A 123 8.83 14.50 4.70
C HIS A 123 7.58 15.28 4.35
N MET A 124 6.41 14.72 4.63
CA MET A 124 5.14 15.35 4.31
C MET A 124 4.20 15.28 5.51
N ASP A 125 3.71 16.42 5.96
CA ASP A 125 2.74 16.54 7.05
C ASP A 125 1.60 17.46 6.63
N MET A 126 0.34 17.04 6.83
CA MET A 126 -0.85 17.81 6.45
C MET A 126 -0.85 18.19 4.96
N VAL A 127 -0.72 17.16 4.12
CA VAL A 127 -0.63 17.27 2.66
C VAL A 127 -1.80 16.58 1.98
N ILE A 128 -2.27 17.12 0.86
CA ILE A 128 -3.31 16.48 0.03
C ILE A 128 -2.74 16.26 -1.37
N PHE A 129 -2.64 15.00 -1.79
CA PHE A 129 -2.48 14.62 -3.19
C PHE A 129 -3.85 14.40 -3.83
N ARG A 130 -4.18 15.15 -4.87
CA ARG A 130 -5.44 15.02 -5.59
C ARG A 130 -5.29 14.97 -7.11
N GLY A 131 -6.18 14.22 -7.74
CA GLY A 131 -6.11 13.94 -9.18
C GLY A 131 -5.14 12.80 -9.44
N GLY A 132 -4.41 12.84 -10.55
CA GLY A 132 -3.31 11.90 -10.80
C GLY A 132 -2.09 12.16 -9.91
N GLY A 133 -1.10 11.27 -10.00
CA GLY A 133 0.19 11.43 -9.31
C GLY A 133 0.23 10.74 -7.95
N GLY A 134 0.81 11.41 -6.94
CA GLY A 134 1.10 10.82 -5.63
C GLY A 134 2.60 10.62 -5.41
N ILE A 135 2.97 9.61 -4.63
CA ILE A 135 4.37 9.27 -4.36
C ILE A 135 4.62 7.88 -4.94
N ARG A 136 5.56 7.79 -5.88
CA ARG A 136 5.93 6.51 -6.47
C ARG A 136 7.40 6.39 -6.80
N THR A 137 7.97 5.22 -6.64
CA THR A 137 9.28 4.89 -7.23
C THR A 137 9.14 4.51 -8.70
N PRO A 138 10.16 4.72 -9.54
CA PRO A 138 10.20 4.10 -10.87
C PRO A 138 10.08 2.58 -10.76
N ALA A 139 9.43 1.95 -11.73
CA ALA A 139 9.07 0.53 -11.68
C ALA A 139 10.25 -0.42 -11.43
N ASP A 140 11.44 -0.06 -11.92
CA ASP A 140 12.64 -0.91 -11.92
C ASP A 140 13.80 -0.34 -11.08
N ALA A 141 13.54 0.67 -10.25
CA ALA A 141 14.59 1.34 -9.49
C ALA A 141 14.21 1.47 -8.01
N PRO A 142 14.66 0.54 -7.13
CA PRO A 142 14.47 0.71 -5.72
C PRO A 142 15.24 1.93 -5.22
N ALA A 143 14.71 2.57 -4.17
CA ALA A 143 15.28 3.76 -3.56
C ALA A 143 15.95 3.46 -2.21
N ASP A 144 16.96 4.26 -1.90
CA ASP A 144 17.63 4.32 -0.60
C ASP A 144 17.40 5.70 0.02
N GLY A 145 16.68 5.76 1.14
CA GLY A 145 16.43 7.02 1.85
C GLY A 145 15.34 6.92 2.92
N TYR A 146 14.75 8.05 3.28
CA TYR A 146 13.73 8.13 4.33
C TYR A 146 12.47 8.84 3.84
N VAL A 147 11.34 8.13 3.87
CA VAL A 147 10.01 8.70 3.63
C VAL A 147 9.27 8.72 4.97
N LEU A 148 8.92 9.92 5.44
CA LEU A 148 8.04 10.14 6.58
C LEU A 148 6.81 10.90 6.11
N ILE A 149 5.64 10.32 6.36
CA ILE A 149 4.38 10.88 5.94
C ILE A 149 3.40 10.85 7.11
N GLU A 150 2.86 12.02 7.40
CA GLU A 150 1.96 12.26 8.51
C GLU A 150 0.74 13.04 8.00
N ASN A 151 -0.46 12.71 8.49
CA ASN A 151 -1.68 13.46 8.21
C ASN A 151 -1.91 13.76 6.72
N ILE A 152 -1.78 12.74 5.87
CA ILE A 152 -1.83 12.91 4.41
C ILE A 152 -3.10 12.32 3.82
N ASP A 153 -3.57 12.91 2.72
CA ASP A 153 -4.68 12.37 1.93
C ASP A 153 -4.25 12.10 0.48
N PHE A 154 -4.47 10.86 0.01
CA PHE A 154 -4.37 10.48 -1.40
C PHE A 154 -5.78 10.26 -1.96
N VAL A 155 -6.22 11.18 -2.82
CA VAL A 155 -7.59 11.21 -3.33
C VAL A 155 -7.64 11.24 -4.86
N LYS A 156 -8.77 10.83 -5.44
CA LYS A 156 -9.10 11.03 -6.87
C LYS A 156 -8.05 10.47 -7.86
N GLY A 157 -7.44 9.34 -7.52
CA GLY A 157 -6.47 8.64 -8.37
C GLY A 157 -5.01 8.82 -7.98
N ALA A 158 -4.72 9.60 -6.94
CA ALA A 158 -3.38 9.70 -6.39
C ALA A 158 -3.00 8.38 -5.69
N VAL A 159 -1.74 7.98 -5.81
CA VAL A 159 -1.25 6.68 -5.32
C VAL A 159 -0.03 6.82 -4.42
N PHE A 160 0.11 5.88 -3.50
CA PHE A 160 1.35 5.65 -2.75
C PHE A 160 1.89 4.27 -3.13
N ASP A 161 2.94 4.22 -3.94
CA ASP A 161 3.56 2.97 -4.41
C ASP A 161 5.08 3.10 -4.46
N VAL A 162 5.76 2.64 -3.41
CA VAL A 162 7.20 2.81 -3.27
C VAL A 162 7.94 1.49 -3.17
N HIS A 163 9.15 1.46 -3.71
CA HIS A 163 10.07 0.32 -3.69
C HIS A 163 11.41 0.74 -3.09
N PHE A 164 11.80 0.12 -1.98
CA PHE A 164 13.03 0.45 -1.25
C PHE A 164 14.04 -0.69 -1.24
N GLN A 165 15.33 -0.35 -1.20
CA GLN A 165 16.41 -1.31 -0.96
C GLN A 165 17.07 -1.08 0.42
N LYS A 166 17.07 0.16 0.90
CA LYS A 166 17.54 0.53 2.25
C LYS A 166 16.77 1.73 2.79
N GLY A 167 16.69 1.84 4.11
CA GLY A 167 16.18 3.03 4.79
C GLY A 167 14.87 2.76 5.52
N SER A 168 13.93 3.69 5.49
CA SER A 168 12.62 3.46 6.10
C SER A 168 11.48 4.25 5.47
N VAL A 169 10.30 3.65 5.57
CA VAL A 169 9.02 4.23 5.20
C VAL A 169 8.15 4.29 6.45
N GLU A 170 7.74 5.49 6.83
CA GLU A 170 6.92 5.76 8.01
C GLU A 170 5.65 6.48 7.57
N LEU A 171 4.51 5.82 7.74
CA LEU A 171 3.18 6.31 7.42
C LEU A 171 2.38 6.46 8.71
N SER A 172 1.91 7.66 8.98
CA SER A 172 1.11 8.03 10.14
C SER A 172 -0.14 8.79 9.71
N SER A 173 -1.31 8.46 10.25
CA SER A 173 -2.56 9.21 9.99
C SER A 173 -2.87 9.42 8.50
N MET A 174 -2.58 8.41 7.66
CA MET A 174 -2.77 8.46 6.22
C MET A 174 -4.15 7.98 5.79
N CYS A 175 -4.77 8.71 4.86
CA CYS A 175 -5.96 8.27 4.13
C CYS A 175 -5.64 8.07 2.64
N ALA A 176 -6.06 6.93 2.08
CA ALA A 176 -5.84 6.61 0.68
C ALA A 176 -7.04 5.90 0.05
N ASP A 177 -7.58 6.49 -1.01
CA ASP A 177 -8.62 5.87 -1.84
C ASP A 177 -8.07 4.69 -2.65
N GLY A 178 -6.85 4.85 -3.16
CA GLY A 178 -6.11 3.85 -3.92
C GLY A 178 -5.38 2.84 -3.04
N ASN A 179 -4.91 1.75 -3.66
CA ASN A 179 -4.08 0.78 -2.98
C ASN A 179 -2.76 1.42 -2.52
N THR A 180 -2.38 1.18 -1.28
CA THR A 180 -1.07 1.57 -0.72
C THR A 180 -0.10 0.42 -0.89
N ALA A 181 1.01 0.63 -1.59
CA ALA A 181 2.02 -0.40 -1.84
C ALA A 181 3.40 0.02 -1.33
N ILE A 182 4.02 -0.85 -0.55
CA ILE A 182 5.42 -0.72 -0.10
C ILE A 182 6.11 -2.03 -0.44
N ARG A 183 7.09 -1.96 -1.34
CA ARG A 183 7.93 -3.07 -1.72
C ARG A 183 9.33 -2.85 -1.19
N SER A 184 10.00 -3.91 -0.78
CA SER A 184 11.42 -3.82 -0.53
C SER A 184 12.19 -5.06 -0.94
N SER A 185 13.41 -4.84 -1.40
CA SER A 185 14.30 -5.87 -1.91
C SER A 185 15.66 -5.77 -1.25
N SER A 186 16.28 -6.91 -1.02
CA SER A 186 17.68 -6.97 -0.61
C SER A 186 18.59 -6.48 -1.73
N ALA A 187 19.66 -5.75 -1.37
CA ALA A 187 20.73 -5.48 -2.31
C ALA A 187 21.38 -6.80 -2.75
N GLU A 188 21.88 -6.87 -3.99
CA GLU A 188 22.66 -8.03 -4.42
C GLU A 188 23.85 -8.26 -3.46
N GLY A 189 23.99 -9.49 -2.97
CA GLY A 189 25.02 -9.85 -2.00
C GLY A 189 24.79 -9.38 -0.56
N SER A 190 23.68 -8.71 -0.23
CA SER A 190 23.37 -8.38 1.17
C SER A 190 22.88 -9.60 1.95
N LYS A 191 23.13 -9.61 3.25
CA LYS A 191 22.65 -10.65 4.19
C LYS A 191 21.16 -10.55 4.54
N GLY A 192 20.36 -9.90 3.69
CA GLY A 192 18.94 -9.65 3.93
C GLY A 192 18.51 -8.21 3.68
N ASN A 193 17.22 -8.00 3.89
CA ASN A 193 16.54 -6.72 3.76
C ASN A 193 16.90 -5.83 4.96
N LYS A 194 17.03 -4.51 4.75
CA LYS A 194 17.33 -3.53 5.81
C LYS A 194 16.34 -2.37 5.86
N VAL A 195 15.23 -2.50 5.14
CA VAL A 195 14.17 -1.49 5.11
C VAL A 195 13.28 -1.68 6.33
N ARG A 196 13.00 -0.60 7.06
CA ARG A 196 11.98 -0.62 8.11
C ARG A 196 10.69 0.00 7.60
N VAL A 197 9.57 -0.63 7.90
CA VAL A 197 8.25 -0.19 7.46
C VAL A 197 7.36 0.02 8.69
N PHE A 198 6.89 1.25 8.86
CA PHE A 198 5.97 1.59 9.94
C PHE A 198 4.71 2.19 9.34
N VAL A 199 3.58 1.52 9.54
CA VAL A 199 2.24 1.99 9.16
C VAL A 199 1.45 2.09 10.46
N ARG A 200 1.22 3.30 10.95
CA ARG A 200 0.65 3.53 12.28
C ARG A 200 -0.48 4.51 12.22
N GLY A 201 -1.49 4.32 13.05
CA GLY A 201 -2.52 5.33 13.24
C GLY A 201 -3.21 5.73 11.94
N CYS A 202 -3.27 4.86 10.92
CA CYS A 202 -3.95 5.15 9.66
C CYS A 202 -5.46 4.97 9.85
N HIS A 203 -5.97 5.72 10.81
CA HIS A 203 -7.35 6.02 11.14
C HIS A 203 -7.34 7.49 11.54
N GLN A 204 -8.26 8.31 11.03
CA GLN A 204 -8.53 9.62 11.63
C GLN A 204 -9.70 9.44 12.58
N GLU A 205 -9.59 10.03 13.75
CA GLU A 205 -10.72 10.15 14.67
C GLU A 205 -11.91 10.83 13.96
N PRO A 206 -13.15 10.42 14.24
CA PRO A 206 -14.36 11.05 13.69
C PRO A 206 -14.43 12.58 13.91
N ARG A 207 -13.68 13.10 14.90
CA ARG A 207 -13.58 14.53 15.19
C ARG A 207 -13.03 15.35 14.02
N HIS A 208 -12.26 14.72 13.15
CA HIS A 208 -11.78 15.31 11.91
C HIS A 208 -12.36 14.46 10.78
N ARG A 209 -13.53 14.87 10.26
CA ARG A 209 -13.95 14.36 8.96
C ARG A 209 -12.83 14.71 8.00
N CYS A 210 -12.18 13.71 7.41
CA CYS A 210 -11.30 13.93 6.29
C CYS A 210 -12.11 14.70 5.23
N SER A 211 -11.86 16.00 5.14
CA SER A 211 -12.60 16.93 4.27
C SER A 211 -12.60 16.42 2.82
N PRO A 212 -11.47 15.95 2.25
CA PRO A 212 -11.48 15.44 0.89
C PRO A 212 -12.16 14.06 0.73
N HIS A 213 -12.17 13.19 1.76
CA HIS A 213 -12.77 11.85 1.66
C HIS A 213 -14.21 11.75 2.17
N GLY A 214 -14.82 12.86 2.61
CA GLY A 214 -16.22 12.90 3.05
C GLY A 214 -16.52 11.98 4.24
N GLY A 215 -15.54 11.78 5.13
CA GLY A 215 -15.67 10.91 6.30
C GLY A 215 -15.26 9.43 6.09
N ARG A 216 -14.78 9.05 4.90
CA ARG A 216 -14.03 7.78 4.74
C ARG A 216 -12.59 7.99 5.18
N VAL A 217 -12.05 7.05 5.95
CA VAL A 217 -10.80 7.26 6.66
C VAL A 217 -9.93 6.00 6.67
N GLY A 218 -8.62 6.20 6.54
CA GLY A 218 -7.62 5.14 6.55
C GLY A 218 -7.25 4.63 5.15
N LEU A 219 -6.70 3.42 5.09
CA LEU A 219 -6.19 2.79 3.87
C LEU A 219 -7.31 2.06 3.13
N VAL A 220 -8.29 2.83 2.65
CA VAL A 220 -9.55 2.29 2.08
C VAL A 220 -9.31 1.48 0.81
N GLY A 221 -8.30 1.82 0.01
CA GLY A 221 -7.95 1.07 -1.19
C GLY A 221 -7.17 -0.23 -0.94
N GLY A 222 -6.73 -0.48 0.30
CA GLY A 222 -5.90 -1.63 0.66
C GLY A 222 -4.47 -1.27 1.04
N LEU A 223 -3.76 -2.25 1.59
CA LEU A 223 -2.37 -2.15 1.99
C LEU A 223 -1.64 -3.41 1.52
N VAL A 224 -0.54 -3.23 0.79
CA VAL A 224 0.39 -4.30 0.44
C VAL A 224 1.78 -3.89 0.88
N VAL A 225 2.33 -4.62 1.84
CA VAL A 225 3.74 -4.53 2.23
C VAL A 225 4.43 -5.83 1.81
N ASP A 226 5.43 -5.76 0.96
CA ASP A 226 6.18 -6.93 0.49
C ASP A 226 7.68 -6.71 0.71
N GLY A 227 8.22 -7.40 1.71
CA GLY A 227 9.58 -7.23 2.18
C GLY A 227 9.70 -6.17 3.27
N GLY A 228 10.69 -6.37 4.15
CA GLY A 228 11.18 -5.38 5.12
C GLY A 228 11.85 -6.09 6.29
N ASP A 229 12.86 -5.52 6.92
CA ASP A 229 13.52 -6.16 8.07
C ASP A 229 12.65 -6.09 9.34
N ASP A 230 12.03 -4.94 9.58
CA ASP A 230 11.11 -4.69 10.68
C ASP A 230 9.84 -4.04 10.11
N ILE A 231 8.73 -4.77 10.17
CA ILE A 231 7.44 -4.30 9.69
C ILE A 231 6.50 -4.14 10.88
N THR A 232 5.99 -2.94 11.08
CA THR A 232 4.95 -2.65 12.06
C THR A 232 3.75 -2.05 11.35
N VAL A 233 2.59 -2.71 11.46
CA VAL A 233 1.29 -2.19 11.07
C VAL A 233 0.43 -2.15 12.32
N GLN A 234 0.11 -0.95 12.79
CA GLN A 234 -0.58 -0.77 14.07
C GLN A 234 -1.67 0.30 14.02
N LEU A 235 -2.74 0.10 14.79
CA LEU A 235 -3.82 1.09 14.96
C LEU A 235 -4.32 1.64 13.62
N SER A 236 -4.44 0.79 12.61
CA SER A 236 -4.74 1.20 11.24
C SER A 236 -6.04 0.58 10.75
N ARG A 237 -6.81 1.36 10.00
CA ARG A 237 -8.00 0.88 9.27
C ARG A 237 -7.59 0.55 7.85
N ILE A 238 -7.75 -0.71 7.46
CA ILE A 238 -7.29 -1.24 6.18
C ILE A 238 -8.49 -1.83 5.45
N GLY A 239 -8.81 -1.31 4.27
CA GLY A 239 -9.97 -1.68 3.46
C GLY A 239 -9.60 -2.31 2.13
N GLY A 240 -10.51 -2.22 1.16
CA GLY A 240 -10.24 -2.58 -0.22
C GLY A 240 -10.23 -4.09 -0.46
N ARG A 241 -9.67 -4.50 -1.59
CA ARG A 241 -9.65 -5.92 -1.96
C ARG A 241 -8.66 -6.75 -1.13
N LEU A 242 -7.57 -6.13 -0.70
CA LEU A 242 -6.44 -6.85 -0.11
C LEU A 242 -5.72 -6.03 0.96
N ALA A 243 -5.55 -6.64 2.13
CA ALA A 243 -4.52 -6.32 3.08
C ALA A 243 -3.47 -7.44 3.02
N ALA A 244 -2.21 -7.13 2.71
CA ALA A 244 -1.15 -8.12 2.63
C ALA A 244 0.13 -7.63 3.30
N VAL A 245 0.74 -8.49 4.10
CA VAL A 245 2.12 -8.30 4.58
C VAL A 245 2.92 -9.56 4.28
N ARG A 246 4.00 -9.39 3.50
CA ARG A 246 4.81 -10.49 3.00
C ARG A 246 6.28 -10.30 3.35
N ASN A 247 6.98 -11.42 3.54
CA ASN A 247 8.45 -11.48 3.51
C ASN A 247 9.18 -10.54 4.50
N TRP A 248 8.72 -10.49 5.75
CA TRP A 248 9.44 -9.76 6.81
C TRP A 248 10.76 -10.45 7.19
N GLY A 249 11.77 -9.68 7.58
CA GLY A 249 13.07 -10.19 8.02
C GLY A 249 13.04 -10.59 9.48
N GLN A 250 13.41 -9.67 10.38
CA GLN A 250 13.50 -9.94 11.79
C GLN A 250 12.16 -9.96 12.52
N LYS A 251 11.22 -9.08 12.14
CA LYS A 251 10.03 -8.82 12.95
C LYS A 251 8.82 -8.38 12.12
N LEU A 252 7.66 -8.88 12.53
CA LEU A 252 6.36 -8.36 12.14
C LEU A 252 5.52 -8.08 13.38
N ILE A 253 5.07 -6.84 13.53
CA ILE A 253 4.00 -6.44 14.45
C ILE A 253 2.78 -6.07 13.63
N PHE A 254 1.67 -6.77 13.85
CA PHE A 254 0.38 -6.50 13.23
C PHE A 254 -0.67 -6.42 14.35
N ASP A 255 -0.81 -5.25 14.98
CA ASP A 255 -1.52 -5.10 16.26
C ASP A 255 -2.57 -3.98 16.24
N GLY A 256 -3.75 -4.24 16.79
CA GLY A 256 -4.78 -3.20 16.96
C GLY A 256 -5.37 -2.67 15.65
N ASN A 257 -5.32 -3.45 14.57
CA ASN A 257 -5.83 -3.03 13.27
C ASN A 257 -7.29 -3.42 13.05
N LYS A 258 -7.98 -2.62 12.23
CA LYS A 258 -9.33 -2.90 11.76
C LYS A 258 -9.30 -3.28 10.29
N ILE A 259 -9.65 -4.52 10.01
CA ILE A 259 -9.47 -5.14 8.70
C ILE A 259 -10.82 -5.25 8.01
N ASN A 260 -11.10 -4.26 7.18
CA ASN A 260 -12.28 -4.18 6.31
C ASN A 260 -12.01 -4.66 4.89
N SER A 261 -10.81 -5.18 4.61
CA SER A 261 -10.47 -5.71 3.29
C SER A 261 -11.22 -7.01 3.00
N ASP A 262 -11.42 -7.37 1.73
CA ASP A 262 -12.03 -8.67 1.38
C ASP A 262 -11.18 -9.84 1.90
N ARG A 263 -9.84 -9.69 1.80
CA ARG A 263 -8.84 -10.68 2.21
C ARG A 263 -7.72 -10.03 3.02
N LEU A 264 -7.29 -10.74 4.06
CA LEU A 264 -6.04 -10.50 4.78
C LEU A 264 -5.06 -11.64 4.46
N GLU A 265 -3.88 -11.31 3.94
CA GLU A 265 -2.83 -12.27 3.63
C GLU A 265 -1.55 -11.95 4.41
N LEU A 266 -1.11 -12.89 5.25
CA LEU A 266 0.20 -12.85 5.87
C LEU A 266 1.00 -14.02 5.30
N SER A 267 2.11 -13.73 4.62
CA SER A 267 2.86 -14.81 3.96
C SER A 267 4.37 -14.63 4.05
N HIS A 268 5.10 -15.74 4.09
CA HIS A 268 6.55 -15.71 4.12
C HIS A 268 7.14 -16.75 3.16
N ALA A 269 8.20 -16.38 2.43
CA ALA A 269 8.89 -17.30 1.51
C ALA A 269 9.70 -18.39 2.23
N GLU A 270 10.09 -18.16 3.47
CA GLU A 270 10.85 -19.10 4.31
C GLU A 270 10.00 -19.71 5.44
N PRO A 271 10.19 -21.00 5.77
CA PRO A 271 9.51 -21.68 6.88
C PRO A 271 10.01 -21.22 8.25
N GLY A 272 9.13 -21.19 9.26
CA GLY A 272 9.49 -20.92 10.66
C GLY A 272 9.45 -19.44 11.05
N MET A 273 8.98 -18.59 10.14
CA MET A 273 9.05 -17.13 10.29
C MET A 273 7.87 -16.54 11.05
N PHE A 274 6.80 -17.33 11.28
CA PHE A 274 5.65 -16.90 12.09
C PHE A 274 5.91 -16.97 13.60
N GLN A 275 6.95 -17.68 14.05
CA GLN A 275 7.32 -17.78 15.48
C GLN A 275 7.63 -16.44 16.14
N LYS A 276 8.02 -15.42 15.37
CA LYS A 276 8.38 -14.07 15.84
C LYS A 276 7.33 -13.01 15.51
N VAL A 277 6.19 -13.42 14.96
CA VAL A 277 5.11 -12.50 14.59
C VAL A 277 4.28 -12.17 15.83
N GLN A 278 4.12 -10.86 16.08
CA GLN A 278 3.11 -10.38 17.01
C GLN A 278 1.87 -10.00 16.22
N CYS A 279 0.81 -10.81 16.31
CA CYS A 279 -0.49 -10.48 15.74
C CYS A 279 -1.55 -10.50 16.85
N ALA A 280 -2.14 -9.34 17.13
CA ALA A 280 -3.11 -9.25 18.20
C ALA A 280 -4.12 -8.12 18.01
N LYS A 281 -5.23 -8.21 18.75
CA LYS A 281 -6.23 -7.13 18.87
C LYS A 281 -6.79 -6.67 17.52
N LEU A 282 -6.98 -7.61 16.60
CA LEU A 282 -7.55 -7.30 15.29
C LEU A 282 -9.08 -7.31 15.36
N ASP A 283 -9.70 -6.34 14.70
CA ASP A 283 -11.11 -6.40 14.36
C ASP A 283 -11.25 -6.83 12.90
N VAL A 284 -11.52 -8.12 12.70
CA VAL A 284 -11.58 -8.75 11.38
C VAL A 284 -13.00 -8.69 10.85
N TYR A 285 -13.23 -7.75 9.94
CA TYR A 285 -14.45 -7.64 9.14
C TYR A 285 -14.33 -8.34 7.78
N SER A 286 -13.12 -8.83 7.44
CA SER A 286 -12.81 -9.50 6.18
C SER A 286 -13.50 -10.85 6.03
N GLY A 287 -13.63 -11.31 4.77
CA GLY A 287 -14.19 -12.62 4.47
C GLY A 287 -13.20 -13.76 4.66
N LYS A 288 -11.90 -13.51 4.46
CA LYS A 288 -10.83 -14.52 4.62
C LYS A 288 -9.56 -13.94 5.23
N VAL A 289 -8.90 -14.74 6.06
CA VAL A 289 -7.56 -14.50 6.61
C VAL A 289 -6.70 -15.70 6.27
N SER A 290 -5.62 -15.49 5.52
CA SER A 290 -4.68 -16.56 5.19
C SER A 290 -3.31 -16.31 5.80
N ALA A 291 -2.75 -17.34 6.43
CA ALA A 291 -1.37 -17.35 6.90
C ALA A 291 -0.61 -18.48 6.19
N SER A 292 0.48 -18.15 5.48
CA SER A 292 1.18 -19.14 4.65
C SER A 292 2.70 -19.01 4.62
N ALA A 293 3.39 -20.13 4.74
CA ALA A 293 4.80 -20.30 4.42
C ALA A 293 5.06 -21.74 3.95
N PRO A 294 6.12 -22.02 3.17
CA PRO A 294 6.41 -23.37 2.70
C PRO A 294 6.48 -24.38 3.84
N ALA A 295 5.94 -25.58 3.65
CA ALA A 295 6.11 -26.67 4.59
C ALA A 295 7.58 -27.16 4.60
N LYS A 296 8.15 -27.38 5.78
CA LYS A 296 9.48 -27.98 5.94
C LYS A 296 9.49 -28.99 7.09
N LYS A 297 9.95 -30.21 6.80
CA LYS A 297 10.05 -31.30 7.79
C LYS A 297 10.85 -30.84 9.01
N GLY A 298 10.28 -31.04 10.20
CA GLY A 298 10.91 -30.69 11.48
C GLY A 298 10.74 -29.23 11.90
N VAL A 299 10.17 -28.36 11.04
CA VAL A 299 9.83 -26.98 11.40
C VAL A 299 8.34 -26.92 11.74
N LYS A 300 8.02 -26.51 12.97
CA LYS A 300 6.65 -26.16 13.37
C LYS A 300 6.54 -24.65 13.33
N ASP A 301 5.72 -24.15 12.42
CA ASP A 301 5.48 -22.71 12.28
C ASP A 301 4.08 -22.38 12.81
N THR A 302 4.02 -21.80 14.00
CA THR A 302 2.76 -21.46 14.64
C THR A 302 2.54 -19.97 14.51
N PHE A 303 1.39 -19.58 13.98
CA PHE A 303 0.94 -18.20 13.91
C PHE A 303 -0.15 -17.94 14.95
N THR A 304 0.16 -17.13 15.96
CA THR A 304 -0.80 -16.79 17.02
C THR A 304 -1.50 -15.47 16.71
N MET A 305 -2.82 -15.48 16.68
CA MET A 305 -3.65 -14.27 16.63
C MET A 305 -4.37 -14.12 17.98
N ASP A 306 -3.85 -13.23 18.86
CA ASP A 306 -4.38 -13.06 20.22
C ASP A 306 -5.44 -11.95 20.30
N ARG A 307 -6.48 -12.16 21.12
CA ARG A 307 -7.53 -11.16 21.39
C ARG A 307 -8.13 -10.56 20.12
N CYS A 308 -8.35 -11.37 19.09
CA CYS A 308 -8.97 -10.90 17.85
C CYS A 308 -10.50 -11.03 17.93
N TRP A 309 -11.20 -10.17 17.24
CA TRP A 309 -12.64 -10.25 17.02
C TRP A 309 -12.90 -10.58 15.55
N PHE A 310 -13.90 -11.43 15.29
CA PHE A 310 -14.32 -11.82 13.95
C PHE A 310 -15.80 -11.49 13.77
N LYS A 311 -16.14 -10.82 12.66
CA LYS A 311 -17.50 -10.33 12.43
C LYS A 311 -18.53 -11.46 12.43
N GLY A 312 -19.35 -11.48 13.48
CA GLY A 312 -20.47 -12.42 13.61
C GLY A 312 -20.08 -13.84 14.03
N VAL A 313 -18.82 -14.10 14.36
CA VAL A 313 -18.34 -15.45 14.70
C VAL A 313 -17.50 -15.41 15.98
N THR A 314 -17.98 -16.06 17.03
CA THR A 314 -17.28 -16.15 18.32
C THR A 314 -16.79 -17.56 18.65
N ASP A 315 -17.36 -18.58 18.01
CA ASP A 315 -16.93 -19.98 18.15
C ASP A 315 -15.64 -20.21 17.36
N PRO A 316 -14.53 -20.60 18.02
CA PRO A 316 -13.26 -20.83 17.34
C PRO A 316 -13.35 -21.80 16.16
N LYS A 317 -14.16 -22.88 16.26
CA LYS A 317 -14.27 -23.87 15.19
C LYS A 317 -14.82 -23.25 13.91
N LYS A 318 -15.90 -22.47 14.04
CA LYS A 318 -16.49 -21.73 12.91
C LYS A 318 -15.53 -20.70 12.35
N VAL A 319 -14.74 -20.01 13.19
CA VAL A 319 -13.72 -19.09 12.69
C VAL A 319 -12.70 -19.82 11.80
N PHE A 320 -12.26 -21.02 12.19
CA PHE A 320 -11.37 -21.82 11.34
C PHE A 320 -12.03 -22.27 10.04
N GLU A 321 -13.27 -22.74 10.07
CA GLU A 321 -13.99 -23.21 8.88
C GLU A 321 -14.34 -22.08 7.89
N GLU A 322 -14.74 -20.93 8.42
CA GLU A 322 -15.32 -19.84 7.63
C GLU A 322 -14.31 -18.75 7.26
N VAL A 323 -13.33 -18.46 8.12
CA VAL A 323 -12.48 -17.26 8.00
C VAL A 323 -11.02 -17.60 7.76
N ILE A 324 -10.46 -18.57 8.50
CA ILE A 324 -9.02 -18.87 8.45
C ILE A 324 -8.70 -19.80 7.29
N LEU A 325 -7.57 -19.56 6.63
CA LEU A 325 -6.93 -20.48 5.69
C LEU A 325 -5.49 -20.70 6.15
N ASP A 326 -5.14 -21.94 6.49
CA ASP A 326 -3.83 -22.28 7.04
C ASP A 326 -3.30 -23.64 6.56
N GLY A 327 -2.29 -24.19 7.24
CA GLY A 327 -1.71 -25.49 6.94
C GLY A 327 -2.65 -26.67 7.18
N ALA A 328 -3.82 -26.50 7.78
CA ALA A 328 -4.80 -27.58 7.98
C ALA A 328 -5.46 -27.96 6.68
N ASP A 329 -5.67 -26.99 5.81
CA ASP A 329 -6.26 -27.19 4.51
C ASP A 329 -5.28 -27.87 3.55
N GLU A 330 -3.98 -27.51 3.61
CA GLU A 330 -2.94 -28.03 2.72
C GLU A 330 -1.60 -28.28 3.44
N PRO A 331 -1.49 -29.32 4.31
CA PRO A 331 -0.31 -29.55 5.17
C PRO A 331 1.00 -29.81 4.42
N GLU A 332 0.91 -30.34 3.20
CA GLU A 332 2.04 -30.64 2.33
C GLU A 332 2.67 -29.37 1.73
N LYS A 333 1.89 -28.28 1.62
CA LYS A 333 2.31 -27.03 0.96
C LYS A 333 2.49 -25.89 1.95
N ASN A 334 1.59 -25.78 2.92
CA ASN A 334 1.58 -24.72 3.91
C ASN A 334 1.99 -25.25 5.29
N GLY A 335 3.15 -24.78 5.77
CA GLY A 335 3.72 -25.17 7.06
C GLY A 335 3.14 -24.42 8.27
N VAL A 336 2.28 -23.42 8.05
CA VAL A 336 1.81 -22.50 9.10
C VAL A 336 0.54 -23.03 9.75
N ARG A 337 0.49 -22.99 11.08
CA ARG A 337 -0.67 -23.35 11.89
C ARG A 337 -1.17 -22.15 12.66
N VAL A 338 -2.41 -21.74 12.42
CA VAL A 338 -3.01 -20.63 13.14
C VAL A 338 -3.51 -21.10 14.50
N GLN A 339 -3.28 -20.27 15.51
CA GLN A 339 -3.83 -20.44 16.86
C GLN A 339 -4.60 -19.18 17.25
N LEU A 340 -5.77 -19.39 17.85
CA LEU A 340 -6.66 -18.35 18.36
C LEU A 340 -6.83 -18.55 19.87
N PRO A 341 -5.86 -18.14 20.71
CA PRO A 341 -5.94 -18.37 22.16
C PRO A 341 -7.14 -17.68 22.80
N LYS A 342 -7.51 -16.51 22.27
CA LYS A 342 -8.65 -15.73 22.74
C LYS A 342 -9.33 -15.03 21.57
N ILE A 343 -10.62 -15.26 21.45
CA ILE A 343 -11.54 -14.53 20.58
C ILE A 343 -12.35 -13.57 21.45
N ASN A 344 -12.42 -12.31 21.05
CA ASN A 344 -13.26 -11.34 21.74
C ASN A 344 -14.72 -11.47 21.27
N GLU A 345 -15.66 -11.16 22.15
CA GLU A 345 -17.10 -11.18 21.85
C GLU A 345 -17.56 -9.93 21.07
N ARG A 346 -16.82 -8.83 21.19
CA ARG A 346 -17.11 -7.53 20.58
C ARG A 346 -15.86 -6.95 19.91
N PRO A 347 -16.01 -6.10 18.88
CA PRO A 347 -14.88 -5.40 18.29
C PRO A 347 -14.24 -4.49 19.34
N LEU A 348 -12.94 -4.30 19.24
CA LEU A 348 -12.17 -3.42 20.12
C LEU A 348 -12.21 -1.97 19.67
N GLU A 349 -12.40 -1.73 18.38
CA GLU A 349 -12.47 -0.42 17.73
C GLU A 349 -11.22 0.45 17.99
N LEU A 350 -10.04 -0.20 18.13
CA LEU A 350 -8.76 0.48 18.41
C LEU A 350 -8.28 1.38 17.27
N ALA A 351 -8.77 1.16 16.05
CA ALA A 351 -8.51 1.99 14.89
C ALA A 351 -9.72 2.88 14.54
N GLY A 352 -10.49 3.29 15.56
CA GLY A 352 -11.65 4.16 15.46
C GLY A 352 -12.96 3.44 15.10
N GLU A 353 -14.09 4.01 15.53
CA GLU A 353 -15.44 3.47 15.33
C GLU A 353 -15.87 3.46 13.85
N ILE A 354 -16.82 2.58 13.49
CA ILE A 354 -17.57 2.75 12.23
C ILE A 354 -18.71 3.73 12.53
N ASP A 355 -18.66 4.94 11.98
CA ASP A 355 -19.85 5.78 11.89
C ASP A 355 -20.94 4.98 11.17
N ARG A 356 -21.99 4.62 11.92
CA ARG A 356 -23.11 3.79 11.46
C ARG A 356 -24.04 4.54 10.52
#